data_AF-A0AAN7HK21-F1
#
_entry.id   AF-A0AAN7HK21-F1
#
_cell.length_a   1.000
_cell.length_b   1.000
_cell.length_c   1.000
_cell.angle_alpha   90.00
_cell.angle_beta   90.00
_cell.angle_gamma   90.00
#
_symmetry.space_group_name_H-M   'P 1'
#
loop_
_entity.id
_entity.type
_entity.pdbx_description
1 polymer ?
#
loop_
_entity_poly.entity_id
_entity_poly.type
_entity_poly.pdbx_seq_one_letter_code
_entity_poly.pdbx_strand_id
1 'polypeptide(L)'
;RLAKALKYLNTTVSQQLRDAHCPGNEDLRTWYRNLKEASDLPSDTDSSIRARLTDHLNSLQKNKHLKKPDLTAWLTTWESLLQLMRTHGMPEPTITDLWFNPLMAVLRPHFPGFVQTYRIQCRPSYKSLNYRTVSRDIKASIDDLIQPMSNRVGKGAFASFEQQSNQSNTPNKRKRSTKQCHACGHIHPTTRCYYLYPEKAPPNWEAREHVRQRVEVNLKANPGLKTGKKQRSNPVTADNNTEQSN
;
A
#
# COMPACT_ATOMS: atom_id res chain seq x y z
N ARG A 1 -61.67 -1.07 26.58
CA ARG A 1 -60.89 -0.83 25.34
C ARG A 1 -59.49 -1.47 25.42
N LEU A 2 -58.76 -1.31 26.53
CA LEU A 2 -57.43 -1.93 26.75
C LEU A 2 -57.42 -3.47 26.67
N ALA A 3 -58.44 -4.16 27.19
CA ALA A 3 -58.54 -5.62 27.13
C ALA A 3 -58.62 -6.21 25.70
N LYS A 4 -59.23 -5.47 24.74
CA LYS A 4 -59.26 -5.89 23.33
C LYS A 4 -57.88 -5.74 22.68
N ALA A 5 -57.15 -4.68 23.01
CA ALA A 5 -55.79 -4.45 22.51
C ALA A 5 -54.82 -5.52 23.02
N LEU A 6 -54.86 -5.84 24.33
CA LEU A 6 -54.07 -6.93 24.92
C LEU A 6 -54.36 -8.28 24.28
N LYS A 7 -55.64 -8.59 24.01
CA LYS A 7 -56.03 -9.83 23.34
C LYS A 7 -55.48 -9.93 21.91
N TYR A 8 -55.56 -8.85 21.14
CA TYR A 8 -55.01 -8.78 19.78
C TYR A 8 -53.48 -8.93 19.77
N LEU A 9 -52.80 -8.23 20.68
CA LEU A 9 -51.35 -8.26 20.81
C LEU A 9 -50.82 -9.65 21.23
N ASN A 10 -51.52 -10.33 22.14
CA ASN A 10 -51.19 -11.71 22.52
C ASN A 10 -51.34 -12.72 21.38
N THR A 11 -52.14 -12.41 20.35
CA THR A 11 -52.25 -13.27 19.15
C THR A 11 -51.25 -12.93 18.05
N THR A 12 -50.69 -11.71 18.07
CA THR A 12 -49.87 -11.20 16.95
C THR A 12 -48.37 -11.23 17.25
N VAL A 13 -47.99 -11.08 18.52
CA VAL A 13 -46.57 -11.06 18.95
C VAL A 13 -46.13 -12.47 19.33
N SER A 14 -44.94 -12.91 18.91
CA SER A 14 -44.40 -14.25 19.20
C SER A 14 -44.22 -14.51 20.70
N GLN A 15 -44.35 -15.77 21.12
CA GLN A 15 -44.34 -16.16 22.54
C GLN A 15 -43.05 -15.77 23.28
N GLN A 16 -41.90 -15.88 22.61
CA GLN A 16 -40.60 -15.50 23.17
C GLN A 16 -40.50 -14.00 23.49
N LEU A 17 -41.04 -13.12 22.64
CA LEU A 17 -41.03 -11.67 22.88
C LEU A 17 -41.99 -11.27 24.00
N ARG A 18 -43.06 -12.04 24.21
CA ARG A 18 -43.99 -11.82 25.32
C ARG A 18 -43.34 -12.19 26.65
N ASP A 19 -42.68 -13.34 26.71
CA ASP A 19 -42.06 -13.83 27.95
C ASP A 19 -40.84 -12.98 28.36
N ALA A 20 -40.10 -12.43 27.40
CA ALA A 20 -38.92 -11.60 27.67
C ALA A 20 -39.25 -10.15 28.08
N HIS A 21 -40.37 -9.59 27.63
CA HIS A 21 -40.66 -8.15 27.78
C HIS A 21 -41.98 -7.84 28.50
N CYS A 22 -42.72 -8.86 28.97
CA CYS A 22 -43.97 -8.69 29.71
C CYS A 22 -43.98 -9.48 31.04
N PRO A 23 -43.29 -9.01 32.10
CA PRO A 23 -43.42 -9.60 33.42
C PRO A 23 -44.75 -9.16 34.06
N GLY A 24 -45.86 -9.78 33.66
CA GLY A 24 -47.12 -9.98 34.42
C GLY A 24 -47.89 -8.82 35.05
N ASN A 25 -47.35 -7.59 35.16
CA ASN A 25 -47.97 -6.53 35.97
C ASN A 25 -47.56 -5.09 35.58
N GLU A 26 -46.92 -4.89 34.43
CA GLU A 26 -46.53 -3.55 33.96
C GLU A 26 -47.60 -2.89 33.06
N ASP A 27 -47.67 -1.55 33.12
CA ASP A 27 -48.55 -0.73 32.29
C ASP A 27 -48.30 -0.96 30.78
N LEU A 28 -49.37 -1.02 29.98
CA LEU A 28 -49.34 -1.28 28.53
C LEU A 28 -48.37 -0.33 27.80
N ARG A 29 -48.21 0.89 28.32
CA ARG A 29 -47.30 1.90 27.78
C ARG A 29 -45.83 1.53 27.99
N THR A 30 -45.48 0.99 29.14
CA THR A 30 -44.14 0.47 29.44
C THR A 30 -43.86 -0.76 28.60
N TRP A 31 -44.83 -1.66 28.47
CA TRP A 31 -44.73 -2.82 27.59
C TRP A 31 -44.48 -2.41 26.13
N TYR A 32 -45.28 -1.48 25.60
CA TYR A 32 -45.09 -0.95 24.25
C TYR A 32 -43.73 -0.26 24.05
N ARG A 33 -43.25 0.48 25.05
CA ARG A 33 -41.90 1.08 25.01
C ARG A 33 -40.81 0.02 24.99
N ASN A 34 -40.90 -1.02 25.82
CA ASN A 34 -39.91 -2.09 25.88
C ASN A 34 -39.93 -2.93 24.58
N LEU A 35 -41.11 -3.15 24.01
CA LEU A 35 -41.28 -3.80 22.71
C LEU A 35 -40.73 -2.93 21.58
N LYS A 36 -40.95 -1.62 21.64
CA LYS A 36 -40.40 -0.65 20.71
C LYS A 36 -38.87 -0.63 20.78
N GLU A 37 -38.28 -0.57 21.97
CA GLU A 37 -36.83 -0.65 22.19
C GLU A 37 -36.25 -2.00 21.74
N ALA A 38 -36.97 -3.11 21.97
CA ALA A 38 -36.57 -4.44 21.48
C ALA A 38 -36.73 -4.59 19.96
N SER A 39 -37.65 -3.85 19.33
CA SER A 39 -37.76 -3.76 17.87
C SER A 39 -36.81 -2.72 17.25
N ASP A 40 -36.33 -1.77 18.05
CA ASP A 40 -35.32 -0.76 17.72
C ASP A 40 -33.89 -1.30 17.93
N LEU A 41 -33.72 -2.49 18.53
CA LEU A 41 -32.54 -3.33 18.22
C LEU A 41 -32.56 -3.49 16.71
N PRO A 42 -31.51 -3.09 15.99
CA PRO A 42 -31.54 -3.08 14.54
C PRO A 42 -31.69 -4.53 14.09
N SER A 43 -32.93 -4.95 13.85
CA SER A 43 -33.21 -6.00 12.89
C SER A 43 -32.41 -5.57 11.67
N ASP A 44 -31.43 -6.38 11.27
CA ASP A 44 -30.52 -6.08 10.18
C ASP A 44 -31.36 -5.96 8.89
N THR A 45 -32.02 -4.82 8.71
CA THR A 45 -32.78 -4.49 7.52
C THR A 45 -31.82 -4.48 6.34
N ASP A 46 -32.30 -4.84 5.15
CA ASP A 46 -31.47 -4.77 3.93
C ASP A 46 -30.79 -3.40 3.78
N SER A 47 -31.46 -2.32 4.19
CA SER A 47 -30.92 -0.97 4.17
C SER A 47 -29.75 -0.77 5.15
N SER A 48 -29.87 -1.23 6.39
CA SER A 48 -28.79 -1.09 7.38
C SER A 48 -27.57 -1.95 7.02
N ILE A 49 -27.77 -3.15 6.46
CA ILE A 49 -26.66 -3.98 5.97
C ILE A 49 -25.94 -3.30 4.79
N ARG A 50 -26.68 -2.71 3.83
CA ARG A 50 -26.09 -1.94 2.73
C ARG A 50 -25.32 -0.71 3.21
N ALA A 51 -25.86 0.00 4.21
CA ALA A 51 -25.17 1.14 4.81
C ALA A 51 -23.86 0.71 5.47
N ARG A 52 -23.87 -0.37 6.26
CA ARG A 52 -22.67 -0.95 6.87
C ARG A 52 -21.63 -1.37 5.84
N LEU A 53 -22.03 -1.99 4.73
CA LEU A 53 -21.11 -2.33 3.63
C LEU A 53 -20.48 -1.07 3.03
N THR A 54 -21.29 -0.04 2.77
CA THR A 54 -20.84 1.22 2.18
C THR A 54 -19.85 1.94 3.10
N ASP A 55 -20.16 2.02 4.40
CA ASP A 55 -19.29 2.61 5.41
C ASP A 55 -17.98 1.83 5.56
N HIS A 56 -18.06 0.50 5.53
CA HIS A 56 -16.90 -0.38 5.58
C HIS A 56 -15.98 -0.18 4.36
N LEU A 57 -16.55 -0.05 3.16
CA LEU A 57 -15.82 0.30 1.93
C LEU A 57 -15.15 1.68 2.03
N ASN A 58 -15.88 2.68 2.51
CA ASN A 58 -15.38 4.04 2.68
C ASN A 58 -14.24 4.14 3.72
N SER A 59 -14.22 3.27 4.73
CA SER A 59 -13.18 3.27 5.76
C SER A 59 -11.78 3.04 5.18
N LEU A 60 -11.65 2.18 4.17
CA LEU A 60 -10.36 1.86 3.54
C LEU A 60 -9.90 2.99 2.61
N GLN A 61 -10.83 3.71 1.98
CA GLN A 61 -10.51 4.87 1.15
C GLN A 61 -9.92 6.02 1.99
N LYS A 62 -10.33 6.15 3.25
CA LYS A 62 -9.82 7.19 4.18
C LYS A 62 -8.45 6.84 4.78
N ASN A 63 -8.10 5.56 4.87
CA ASN A 63 -6.84 5.13 5.49
C ASN A 63 -5.66 5.29 4.51
N LYS A 64 -4.72 6.20 4.80
CA LYS A 64 -3.55 6.46 3.94
C LYS A 64 -2.37 5.50 4.17
N HIS A 65 -2.36 4.76 5.28
CA HIS A 65 -1.23 3.91 5.68
C HIS A 65 -1.72 2.51 6.02
N LEU A 66 -1.95 1.70 4.99
CA LEU A 66 -2.48 0.37 5.15
C LEU A 66 -1.39 -0.63 5.54
N LYS A 67 -1.56 -1.32 6.68
CA LYS A 67 -0.69 -2.42 7.10
C LYS A 67 -1.32 -3.77 6.74
N LYS A 68 -0.49 -4.82 6.67
CA LYS A 68 -0.90 -6.21 6.42
C LYS A 68 -2.00 -6.73 7.35
N PRO A 69 -1.87 -6.67 8.68
CA PRO A 69 -2.93 -7.14 9.57
C PRO A 69 -4.24 -6.38 9.36
N ASP A 70 -4.15 -5.07 9.13
CA ASP A 70 -5.31 -4.19 8.94
C ASP A 70 -6.09 -4.56 7.68
N LEU A 71 -5.40 -4.78 6.54
CA LEU A 71 -6.05 -5.20 5.30
C LEU A 71 -6.68 -6.60 5.43
N THR A 72 -6.01 -7.52 6.11
CA THR A 72 -6.51 -8.89 6.29
C THR A 72 -7.78 -8.92 7.15
N ALA A 73 -7.78 -8.17 8.25
CA ALA A 73 -8.95 -7.99 9.10
C ALA A 73 -10.08 -7.31 8.33
N TRP A 74 -9.77 -6.24 7.59
CA TRP A 74 -10.73 -5.51 6.78
C TRP A 74 -11.43 -6.39 5.73
N LEU A 75 -10.67 -7.22 5.00
CA LEU A 75 -11.22 -8.17 4.02
C LEU A 75 -12.12 -9.23 4.67
N THR A 76 -11.79 -9.65 5.89
CA THR A 76 -12.59 -10.63 6.63
C THR A 76 -13.94 -10.04 7.04
N THR A 77 -13.96 -8.79 7.53
CA THR A 77 -15.21 -8.08 7.81
C THR A 77 -16.03 -7.85 6.54
N TRP A 78 -15.39 -7.46 5.44
CA TRP A 78 -16.06 -7.29 4.14
C TRP A 78 -16.73 -8.60 3.66
N GLU A 79 -16.01 -9.72 3.74
CA GLU A 79 -16.52 -11.04 3.38
C GLU A 79 -17.70 -11.46 4.28
N SER A 80 -17.63 -11.17 5.58
CA SER A 80 -18.72 -11.45 6.53
C SER A 80 -19.99 -10.65 6.22
N LEU A 81 -19.86 -9.39 5.78
CA LEU A 81 -21.00 -8.55 5.39
C LEU A 81 -21.68 -9.09 4.14
N LEU A 82 -20.91 -9.49 3.11
CA LEU A 82 -21.49 -10.11 1.91
C LEU A 82 -22.13 -11.48 2.22
N GLN A 83 -21.57 -12.24 3.16
CA GLN A 83 -22.20 -13.47 3.63
C GLN A 83 -23.54 -13.19 4.32
N LEU A 84 -23.60 -12.17 5.19
CA LEU A 84 -24.83 -11.74 5.85
C LEU A 84 -25.88 -11.29 4.82
N MET A 85 -25.46 -10.54 3.80
CA MET A 85 -26.36 -10.13 2.71
C MET A 85 -26.93 -11.35 1.98
N ARG A 86 -26.09 -12.35 1.72
CA ARG A 86 -26.52 -13.59 1.06
C ARG A 86 -27.54 -14.36 1.90
N THR A 87 -27.35 -14.43 3.22
CA THR A 87 -28.32 -15.09 4.12
C THR A 87 -29.66 -14.36 4.17
N HIS A 88 -29.66 -13.05 3.95
CA HIS A 88 -30.88 -12.24 3.87
C HIS A 88 -31.54 -12.25 2.47
N GLY A 89 -30.98 -12.99 1.51
CA GLY A 89 -31.54 -13.13 0.16
C GLY A 89 -31.29 -11.92 -0.76
N MET A 90 -30.35 -11.04 -0.41
CA MET A 90 -30.02 -9.87 -1.21
C MET A 90 -29.30 -10.24 -2.53
N PRO A 91 -29.56 -9.51 -3.64
CA PRO A 91 -28.95 -9.79 -4.94
C PRO A 91 -27.46 -9.40 -5.03
N GLU A 92 -26.99 -8.48 -4.18
CA GLU A 92 -25.66 -7.88 -4.25
C GLU A 92 -24.53 -8.93 -4.23
N PRO A 93 -24.48 -9.92 -3.32
CA PRO A 93 -23.40 -10.92 -3.30
C PRO A 93 -23.43 -11.89 -4.49
N THR A 94 -24.56 -11.98 -5.19
CA THR A 94 -24.76 -12.88 -6.35
C THR A 94 -24.31 -12.18 -7.63
N ILE A 95 -24.57 -10.88 -7.76
CA ILE A 95 -24.23 -10.10 -8.96
C ILE A 95 -22.81 -9.56 -8.81
N THR A 96 -21.87 -10.10 -9.59
CA THR A 96 -20.45 -9.73 -9.52
C THR A 96 -20.21 -8.22 -9.65
N ASP A 97 -20.92 -7.53 -10.54
CA ASP A 97 -20.77 -6.10 -10.77
C ASP A 97 -21.02 -5.23 -9.53
N LEU A 98 -21.93 -5.67 -8.65
CA LEU A 98 -22.38 -4.89 -7.49
C LEU A 98 -21.37 -4.88 -6.34
N TRP A 99 -20.50 -5.88 -6.24
CA TRP A 99 -19.49 -5.94 -5.17
C TRP A 99 -18.05 -5.86 -5.69
N PHE A 100 -17.77 -6.36 -6.89
CA PHE A 100 -16.42 -6.40 -7.44
C PHE A 100 -15.94 -5.00 -7.83
N ASN A 101 -16.77 -4.22 -8.52
CA ASN A 101 -16.40 -2.87 -8.94
C ASN A 101 -16.16 -1.92 -7.75
N PRO A 102 -17.03 -1.87 -6.72
CA PRO A 102 -16.75 -1.09 -5.52
C PRO A 102 -15.48 -1.54 -4.79
N LEU A 103 -15.26 -2.85 -4.62
CA LEU A 103 -14.04 -3.36 -4.00
C LEU A 103 -12.78 -2.89 -4.75
N MET A 104 -12.75 -3.06 -6.07
CA MET A 104 -11.62 -2.66 -6.90
C MET A 104 -11.42 -1.14 -6.91
N ALA A 105 -12.49 -0.35 -6.83
CA ALA A 105 -12.40 1.11 -6.74
C ALA A 105 -11.72 1.56 -5.45
N VAL A 106 -12.03 0.90 -4.33
CA VAL A 106 -11.47 1.21 -3.01
C VAL A 106 -10.01 0.73 -2.88
N LEU A 107 -9.64 -0.36 -3.55
CA LEU A 107 -8.26 -0.86 -3.55
C LEU A 107 -7.33 -0.09 -4.50
N ARG A 108 -7.87 0.52 -5.55
CA ARG A 108 -7.08 1.20 -6.61
C ARG A 108 -6.13 2.28 -6.11
N PRO A 109 -6.48 3.17 -5.14
CA PRO A 109 -5.56 4.18 -4.63
C PRO A 109 -4.33 3.59 -3.93
N HIS A 110 -4.48 2.41 -3.33
CA HIS A 110 -3.43 1.73 -2.58
C HIS A 110 -2.59 0.82 -3.48
N PHE A 111 -3.23 0.10 -4.39
CA PHE A 111 -2.61 -0.96 -5.19
C PHE A 111 -3.00 -0.88 -6.67
N PRO A 112 -2.63 0.21 -7.39
CA PRO A 112 -3.11 0.45 -8.75
C PRO A 112 -2.67 -0.64 -9.74
N GLY A 113 -1.43 -1.13 -9.63
CA GLY A 113 -0.90 -2.19 -10.50
C GLY A 113 -1.63 -3.52 -10.30
N PHE A 114 -1.87 -3.90 -9.05
CA PHE A 114 -2.61 -5.11 -8.73
C PHE A 114 -4.04 -5.07 -9.26
N VAL A 115 -4.77 -3.98 -9.03
CA VAL A 115 -6.16 -3.86 -9.51
C VAL A 115 -6.24 -4.00 -11.02
N GLN A 116 -5.29 -3.41 -11.76
CA GLN A 116 -5.25 -3.52 -13.21
C GLN A 116 -4.99 -4.97 -13.67
N THR A 117 -3.97 -5.63 -13.12
CA THR A 117 -3.61 -7.01 -13.49
C THR A 117 -4.71 -7.98 -13.09
N TYR A 118 -5.27 -7.83 -11.90
CA TYR A 118 -6.31 -8.71 -11.39
C TYR A 118 -7.60 -8.60 -12.20
N ARG A 119 -8.00 -7.40 -12.65
CA ARG A 119 -9.13 -7.22 -13.59
C ARG A 119 -8.93 -7.97 -14.91
N ILE A 120 -7.71 -7.97 -15.44
CA ILE A 120 -7.39 -8.70 -16.67
C ILE A 120 -7.47 -10.21 -16.42
N GLN A 121 -6.93 -10.68 -15.30
CA GLN A 121 -6.95 -12.09 -14.90
C GLN A 121 -8.36 -12.63 -14.68
N CYS A 122 -9.25 -11.83 -14.09
CA CYS A 122 -10.64 -12.23 -13.82
C CYS A 122 -11.57 -12.11 -15.03
N ARG A 123 -11.17 -11.40 -16.10
CA ARG A 123 -11.98 -11.17 -17.31
C ARG A 123 -12.62 -12.44 -17.90
N PRO A 124 -11.91 -13.58 -18.10
CA PRO A 124 -12.52 -14.78 -18.67
C PRO A 124 -13.63 -15.37 -17.78
N SER A 125 -13.52 -15.24 -16.47
CA SER A 125 -14.43 -15.86 -15.49
C SER A 125 -15.28 -14.83 -14.73
N TYR A 126 -15.44 -13.63 -15.29
CA TYR A 126 -16.03 -12.49 -14.59
C TYR A 126 -17.45 -12.77 -14.07
N LYS A 127 -18.28 -13.45 -14.86
CA LYS A 127 -19.67 -13.75 -14.49
C LYS A 127 -19.81 -14.86 -13.43
N SER A 128 -18.78 -15.69 -13.26
CA SER A 128 -18.76 -16.78 -12.29
C SER A 128 -17.89 -16.46 -11.07
N LEU A 129 -17.49 -15.19 -10.91
CA LEU A 129 -16.62 -14.78 -9.83
C LEU A 129 -17.36 -14.85 -8.49
N ASN A 130 -16.67 -15.35 -7.47
CA ASN A 130 -17.18 -15.43 -6.11
C ASN A 130 -16.34 -14.51 -5.20
N TYR A 131 -17.03 -13.72 -4.36
CA TYR A 131 -16.38 -12.81 -3.41
C TYR A 131 -15.41 -13.52 -2.46
N ARG A 132 -15.66 -14.79 -2.12
CA ARG A 132 -14.75 -15.61 -1.30
C ARG A 132 -13.46 -15.94 -2.03
N THR A 133 -13.53 -16.25 -3.33
CA THR A 133 -12.35 -16.50 -4.15
C THR A 133 -11.52 -15.23 -4.26
N VAL A 134 -12.17 -14.09 -4.50
CA VAL A 134 -11.48 -12.79 -4.56
C VAL A 134 -10.85 -12.41 -3.22
N SER A 135 -11.55 -12.59 -2.09
CA SER A 135 -11.00 -12.37 -0.75
C SER A 135 -9.73 -13.20 -0.53
N ARG A 136 -9.77 -14.49 -0.92
CA ARG A 136 -8.63 -15.39 -0.80
C ARG A 136 -7.46 -14.97 -1.68
N ASP A 137 -7.70 -14.64 -2.94
CA ASP A 137 -6.67 -14.22 -3.88
C ASP A 137 -5.97 -12.94 -3.43
N ILE A 138 -6.75 -11.97 -2.94
CA ILE A 138 -6.20 -10.73 -2.38
C ILE A 138 -5.37 -11.07 -1.14
N LYS A 139 -5.90 -11.88 -0.20
CA LYS A 139 -5.20 -12.33 1.01
C LYS A 139 -3.87 -13.01 0.69
N ALA A 140 -3.84 -13.88 -0.31
CA ALA A 140 -2.61 -14.54 -0.78
C ALA A 140 -1.60 -13.54 -1.38
N SER A 141 -2.11 -12.46 -1.98
CA SER A 141 -1.27 -11.42 -2.60
C SER A 141 -0.82 -10.34 -1.61
N ILE A 142 -1.34 -10.27 -0.37
CA ILE A 142 -1.06 -9.17 0.57
C ILE A 142 0.44 -9.00 0.82
N ASP A 143 1.19 -10.10 0.90
CA ASP A 143 2.63 -10.05 1.12
C ASP A 143 3.39 -9.36 -0.02
N ASP A 144 2.93 -9.51 -1.26
CA ASP A 144 3.53 -8.83 -2.41
C ASP A 144 3.02 -7.38 -2.55
N LEU A 145 1.80 -7.10 -2.07
CA LEU A 145 1.16 -5.79 -2.15
C LEU A 145 1.71 -4.77 -1.15
N ILE A 146 2.03 -5.22 0.06
CA ILE A 146 2.44 -4.36 1.18
C ILE A 146 3.97 -4.35 1.34
N GLN A 147 4.68 -5.19 0.58
CA GLN A 147 6.13 -5.06 0.49
C GLN A 147 6.49 -3.64 0.04
N PRO A 148 7.45 -2.98 0.73
CA PRO A 148 7.96 -1.71 0.24
C PRO A 148 8.51 -1.98 -1.14
N MET A 149 7.97 -1.31 -2.16
CA MET A 149 8.57 -1.34 -3.49
C MET A 149 10.05 -1.03 -3.33
N SER A 150 10.89 -2.06 -3.45
CA SER A 150 12.29 -1.85 -3.74
C SER A 150 12.27 -1.05 -5.03
N ASN A 151 12.68 0.23 -4.96
CA ASN A 151 12.70 1.18 -6.08
C ASN A 151 13.65 0.76 -7.22
N ARG A 152 13.92 -0.53 -7.39
CA ARG A 152 14.65 -1.12 -8.51
C ARG A 152 13.67 -1.81 -9.44
N VAL A 153 12.89 -1.01 -10.15
CA VAL A 153 12.45 -1.44 -11.48
C VAL A 153 13.71 -1.59 -12.33
N GLY A 154 14.08 -2.84 -12.61
CA GLY A 154 15.14 -3.17 -13.56
C GLY A 154 14.75 -2.66 -14.94
N LYS A 155 15.22 -1.48 -15.33
CA LYS A 155 15.21 -1.04 -16.73
C LYS A 155 16.04 -2.05 -17.53
N GLY A 156 15.38 -3.01 -18.17
CA GLY A 156 16.06 -4.03 -18.99
C GLY A 156 15.34 -5.35 -19.22
N ALA A 157 14.03 -5.48 -18.97
CA ALA A 157 13.29 -6.72 -19.23
C ALA A 157 12.85 -6.90 -20.71
N PHE A 158 13.62 -6.36 -21.66
CA PHE A 158 13.54 -6.74 -23.07
C PHE A 158 14.88 -7.37 -23.43
N ALA A 159 14.94 -8.70 -23.42
CA ALA A 159 16.10 -9.43 -23.92
C ALA A 159 16.04 -9.43 -25.45
N SER A 160 16.94 -8.68 -26.09
CA SER A 160 17.35 -9.00 -27.46
C SER A 160 18.01 -10.37 -27.43
N PHE A 161 17.49 -11.27 -28.24
CA PHE A 161 17.96 -12.63 -28.40
C PHE A 161 19.24 -12.58 -29.26
N GLU A 162 20.42 -12.77 -28.67
CA GLU A 162 21.62 -13.11 -29.45
C GLU A 162 22.66 -13.87 -28.61
N GLN A 163 23.35 -14.76 -29.32
CA GLN A 163 24.00 -16.00 -28.87
C GLN A 163 25.21 -15.90 -27.92
N GLN A 164 25.29 -16.91 -27.06
CA GLN A 164 26.47 -17.64 -26.53
C GLN A 164 27.83 -16.93 -26.43
N SER A 165 28.35 -16.83 -25.20
CA SER A 165 29.69 -17.36 -24.90
C SER A 165 29.87 -17.65 -23.40
N ASN A 166 30.30 -18.88 -23.12
CA ASN A 166 30.76 -19.41 -21.83
C ASN A 166 31.80 -18.49 -21.15
N GLN A 167 31.55 -18.04 -19.91
CA GLN A 167 32.63 -17.80 -18.93
C GLN A 167 32.13 -17.61 -17.49
N SER A 168 32.50 -18.59 -16.65
CA SER A 168 32.80 -18.51 -15.22
C SER A 168 31.94 -17.58 -14.33
N ASN A 169 31.02 -18.20 -13.60
CA ASN A 169 30.40 -17.66 -12.39
C ASN A 169 31.47 -17.34 -11.33
N THR A 170 31.79 -16.06 -11.17
CA THR A 170 32.13 -15.49 -9.86
C THR A 170 31.30 -14.23 -9.66
N PRO A 171 30.55 -14.08 -8.54
CA PRO A 171 29.71 -12.91 -8.31
C PRO A 171 30.63 -11.74 -7.95
N ASN A 172 31.10 -11.02 -8.96
CA ASN A 172 31.81 -9.77 -8.76
C ASN A 172 30.79 -8.73 -8.26
N LYS A 173 30.75 -8.52 -6.92
CA LYS A 173 30.07 -7.40 -6.26
C LYS A 173 30.67 -6.08 -6.78
N ARG A 174 30.25 -5.64 -7.96
CA ARG A 174 30.54 -4.29 -8.46
C ARG A 174 29.74 -3.31 -7.59
N LYS A 175 30.36 -2.84 -6.50
CA LYS A 175 29.94 -1.62 -5.79
C LYS A 175 29.77 -0.54 -6.85
N ARG A 176 28.52 -0.17 -7.18
CA ARG A 176 28.22 1.05 -7.94
C ARG A 176 28.58 2.23 -7.03
N SER A 177 29.85 2.59 -7.01
CA SER A 177 30.27 3.87 -6.46
C SER A 177 29.64 4.94 -7.35
N THR A 178 28.70 5.70 -6.82
CA THR A 178 28.44 7.09 -7.20
C THR A 178 29.75 7.85 -7.01
N LYS A 179 30.69 7.70 -7.94
CA LYS A 179 32.02 8.31 -7.83
C LYS A 179 31.84 9.80 -7.95
N GLN A 180 31.92 10.47 -6.81
CA GLN A 180 32.19 11.90 -6.76
C GLN A 180 33.51 12.16 -7.48
N CYS A 181 33.57 13.25 -8.22
CA CYS A 181 34.79 13.70 -8.87
C CYS A 181 35.82 14.04 -7.79
N HIS A 182 36.98 13.40 -7.81
CA HIS A 182 38.05 13.65 -6.84
C HIS A 182 38.67 15.06 -6.96
N ALA A 183 38.40 15.80 -8.04
CA ALA A 183 38.89 17.16 -8.21
C ALA A 183 37.92 18.20 -7.62
N CYS A 184 36.63 18.17 -8.00
CA CYS A 184 35.66 19.20 -7.59
C CYS A 184 34.67 18.75 -6.50
N GLY A 185 34.57 17.45 -6.23
CA GLY A 185 33.64 16.86 -5.25
C GLY A 185 32.19 16.68 -5.73
N HIS A 186 31.87 17.08 -6.97
CA HIS A 186 30.53 16.90 -7.53
C HIS A 186 30.31 15.51 -8.13
N ILE A 187 29.03 15.14 -8.33
CA ILE A 187 28.63 13.82 -8.83
C ILE A 187 28.76 13.78 -10.36
N HIS A 188 29.97 13.55 -10.84
CA HIS A 188 30.25 13.22 -12.24
C HIS A 188 31.61 12.50 -12.35
N PRO A 189 31.89 11.80 -13.45
CA PRO A 189 33.21 11.27 -13.72
C PRO A 189 34.26 12.39 -13.78
N THR A 190 35.46 12.15 -13.25
CA THR A 190 36.58 13.12 -13.32
C THR A 190 36.88 13.57 -14.76
N THR A 191 36.69 12.69 -15.74
CA THR A 191 36.88 12.96 -17.18
C THR A 191 35.91 13.99 -17.78
N ARG A 192 34.81 14.27 -17.08
CA ARG A 192 33.77 15.25 -17.44
C ARG A 192 33.74 16.46 -16.51
N CYS A 193 34.81 16.67 -15.72
CA CYS A 193 34.90 17.82 -14.83
C CYS A 193 35.21 19.10 -15.60
N TYR A 194 34.27 20.05 -15.66
CA TYR A 194 34.47 21.34 -16.31
C TYR A 194 35.59 22.18 -15.66
N TYR A 195 35.88 21.96 -14.37
CA TYR A 195 37.01 22.59 -13.70
C TYR A 195 38.38 22.01 -14.09
N LEU A 196 38.43 20.78 -14.61
CA LEU A 196 39.67 20.16 -15.14
C LEU A 196 39.80 20.35 -16.64
N TYR A 197 38.65 20.41 -17.33
CA TYR A 197 38.50 20.47 -18.79
C TYR A 197 37.55 21.63 -19.16
N PRO A 198 38.01 22.90 -19.06
CA PRO A 198 37.18 24.07 -19.36
C PRO A 198 36.65 24.07 -20.80
N GLU A 199 37.35 23.41 -21.74
CA GLU A 199 36.94 23.26 -23.13
C GLU A 199 35.64 22.47 -23.32
N LYS A 200 35.22 21.70 -22.31
CA LYS A 200 33.97 20.92 -22.32
C LYS A 200 32.82 21.65 -21.64
N ALA A 201 33.06 22.86 -21.13
CA ALA A 201 32.05 23.64 -20.45
C ALA A 201 31.03 24.21 -21.47
N PRO A 202 29.73 24.18 -21.16
CA PRO A 202 28.72 24.87 -21.96
C PRO A 202 29.00 26.38 -22.06
N PRO A 203 28.50 27.07 -23.11
CA PRO A 203 28.72 28.51 -23.31
C PRO A 203 28.28 29.39 -22.12
N ASN A 204 27.24 28.97 -21.39
CA ASN A 204 26.68 29.70 -20.24
C ASN A 204 27.17 29.16 -18.89
N TRP A 205 28.29 28.44 -18.86
CA TRP A 205 28.83 27.86 -17.64
C TRP A 205 29.81 28.81 -16.95
N GLU A 206 29.51 29.16 -15.70
CA GLU A 206 30.35 30.02 -14.88
C GLU A 206 31.05 29.22 -13.77
N ALA A 207 32.37 29.37 -13.69
CA ALA A 207 33.17 28.69 -12.69
C ALA A 207 33.01 29.36 -11.32
N ARG A 208 32.46 28.61 -10.35
CA ARG A 208 32.40 29.06 -8.95
C ARG A 208 33.79 29.08 -8.31
N GLU A 209 34.13 30.20 -7.69
CA GLU A 209 35.47 30.45 -7.12
C GLU A 209 35.87 29.45 -6.03
N HIS A 210 34.98 29.16 -5.08
CA HIS A 210 35.25 28.19 -4.01
C HIS A 210 35.53 26.76 -4.52
N VAL A 211 35.00 26.40 -5.69
CA VAL A 211 35.26 25.09 -6.32
C VAL A 211 36.59 25.10 -7.06
N ARG A 212 37.00 26.24 -7.64
CA ARG A 212 38.34 26.41 -8.23
C ARG A 212 39.44 26.22 -7.18
N GLN A 213 39.30 26.88 -6.04
CA GLN A 213 40.25 26.76 -4.93
C GLN A 213 40.38 25.31 -4.46
N ARG A 214 39.25 24.60 -4.32
CA ARG A 214 39.23 23.17 -3.98
C ARG A 214 39.93 22.30 -5.03
N VAL A 215 39.67 22.55 -6.31
CA VAL A 215 40.29 21.82 -7.41
C VAL A 215 41.81 22.06 -7.43
N GLU A 216 42.26 23.28 -7.16
CA GLU A 216 43.68 23.61 -7.07
C GLU A 216 44.38 22.88 -5.92
N VAL A 217 43.78 22.89 -4.72
CA VAL A 217 44.29 22.12 -3.57
C VAL A 217 44.36 20.62 -3.91
N ASN A 218 43.32 20.08 -4.53
CA ASN A 218 43.28 18.66 -4.90
C ASN A 218 44.27 18.31 -6.02
N LEU A 219 44.54 19.23 -6.95
CA LEU A 219 45.57 19.06 -7.99
C LEU A 219 46.98 19.12 -7.42
N LYS A 220 47.23 19.99 -6.43
CA LYS A 220 48.51 20.03 -5.70
C LYS A 220 48.75 18.73 -4.93
N ALA A 221 47.71 18.21 -4.27
CA ALA A 221 47.81 16.95 -3.54
C ALA A 221 47.89 15.71 -4.46
N ASN A 222 47.26 15.75 -5.64
CA ASN A 222 47.18 14.62 -6.57
C ASN A 222 47.34 15.09 -8.03
N PRO A 223 48.58 15.28 -8.52
CA PRO A 223 48.84 15.74 -9.88
C PRO A 223 48.34 14.77 -10.96
N GLY A 224 48.13 13.49 -10.62
CA GLY A 224 47.61 12.46 -11.53
C GLY A 224 46.16 12.66 -12.00
N LEU A 225 45.39 13.55 -11.34
CA LEU A 225 43.96 13.76 -11.63
C LEU A 225 43.67 14.32 -13.04
N LYS A 226 44.64 14.97 -13.68
CA LYS A 226 44.50 15.49 -15.06
C LYS A 226 44.62 14.41 -16.15
N THR A 227 45.27 13.28 -15.85
CA THR A 227 45.63 12.27 -16.87
C THR A 227 44.72 11.04 -16.89
N GLY A 228 43.68 11.00 -16.04
CA GLY A 228 42.75 9.88 -15.97
C GLY A 228 43.38 8.56 -15.47
N LYS A 229 44.67 8.54 -15.12
CA LYS A 229 45.35 7.37 -14.55
C LYS A 229 44.84 7.16 -13.13
N LYS A 230 44.22 6.01 -12.87
CA LYS A 230 43.84 5.58 -11.51
C LYS A 230 45.11 5.41 -10.69
N GLN A 231 45.47 6.41 -9.89
CA GLN A 231 46.36 6.17 -8.76
C GLN A 231 45.52 5.56 -7.64
N ARG A 232 45.92 4.38 -7.19
CA ARG A 232 45.43 3.79 -5.94
C ARG A 232 46.04 4.61 -4.80
N SER A 233 45.33 5.62 -4.30
CA SER A 233 45.66 6.17 -3.00
C SER A 233 44.96 5.32 -1.93
N ASN A 234 45.76 4.72 -1.05
CA ASN A 234 45.27 4.31 0.27
C ASN A 234 44.76 5.56 0.99
N PRO A 235 43.64 5.47 1.73
CA PRO A 235 43.19 6.58 2.55
C PRO A 235 44.24 6.80 3.66
N VAL A 236 44.91 7.95 3.64
CA VAL A 236 45.65 8.43 4.80
C VAL A 236 44.60 8.84 5.83
N THR A 237 44.47 8.03 6.88
CA THR A 237 43.82 8.43 8.13
C THR A 237 44.63 9.57 8.71
N ALA A 238 44.02 10.76 8.76
CA ALA A 238 44.53 11.84 9.60
C ALA A 238 44.11 11.50 11.04
N ASP A 239 45.02 10.89 11.78
CA ASP A 239 44.93 10.76 13.23
C ASP A 239 45.19 12.14 13.84
N ASN A 240 44.14 12.78 14.35
CA ASN A 240 44.27 13.91 15.26
C ASN A 240 44.39 13.36 16.68
N ASN A 241 45.62 13.02 17.09
CA ASN A 241 45.99 12.99 18.50
C ASN A 241 46.43 14.40 18.90
N THR A 242 45.54 15.15 19.56
CA THR A 242 45.95 16.27 20.40
C THR A 242 46.21 15.70 21.78
N GLU A 243 47.48 15.47 22.07
CA GLU A 243 47.98 15.22 23.42
C GLU A 243 47.66 16.43 24.31
N GLN A 244 46.81 16.20 25.31
CA GLN A 244 46.80 16.98 26.54
C GLN A 244 47.92 16.47 27.43
N SER A 245 48.90 17.31 27.74
CA SER A 245 49.60 17.24 29.03
C SER A 245 50.46 18.49 29.27
N ASN A 246 50.27 19.02 30.47
CA ASN A 246 50.99 20.07 31.21
C ASN A 246 50.60 21.53 30.96
#